data_AF-A0A7V9E6A9-F1
#
_entry.id   AF-A0A7V9E6A9-F1
#
_cell.length_a   1.000
_cell.length_b   1.000
_cell.length_c   1.000
_cell.angle_alpha   90.00
_cell.angle_beta   90.00
_cell.angle_gamma   90.00
#
_symmetry.space_group_name_H-M   'P 1'
#
loop_
_entity.id
_entity.type
_entity.pdbx_description
1 polymer ?
#
loop_
_entity_poly.entity_id
_entity_poly.type
_entity_poly.pdbx_seq_one_letter_code
_entity_poly.pdbx_strand_id
1 'polypeptide(L)' 'MTSDELFSTDRQDPPLSGAERPMLDGWLDYHRDTLLRKCQGLTAEQLTLRSCEPSA' A
#
# COMPACT_ATOMS: atom_id res chain seq x y z
N MET A 1 -23.96 -9.09 4.70
CA MET A 1 -22.55 -9.27 4.25
C MET A 1 -21.89 -7.92 4.37
N THR A 2 -21.08 -7.74 5.41
CA THR A 2 -20.42 -6.47 5.73
C THR A 2 -19.51 -6.07 4.57
N SER A 3 -19.65 -4.84 4.09
CA SER A 3 -18.86 -4.23 3.01
C SER A 3 -17.34 -4.20 3.28
N ASP A 4 -16.92 -4.59 4.49
CA ASP A 4 -15.53 -4.71 4.93
C ASP A 4 -14.72 -5.80 4.20
N GLU A 5 -15.34 -6.84 3.63
CA GLU A 5 -14.57 -7.98 3.07
C GLU A 5 -14.09 -7.79 1.62
N LEU A 6 -14.57 -6.81 0.86
CA LEU A 6 -14.15 -6.62 -0.53
C LEU A 6 -12.85 -5.79 -0.70
N PHE A 7 -12.35 -5.20 0.38
CA PHE A 7 -11.11 -4.43 0.40
C PHE A 7 -10.25 -4.82 1.61
N SER A 8 -10.08 -6.14 1.83
CA SER A 8 -8.98 -6.60 2.65
C SER A 8 -7.69 -6.19 1.95
N THR A 9 -7.07 -5.10 2.39
CA THR A 9 -5.76 -4.67 1.88
C THR A 9 -4.66 -5.55 2.50
N ASP A 10 -4.77 -6.86 2.27
CA ASP A 10 -3.79 -7.83 2.70
C ASP A 10 -2.55 -7.71 1.81
N ARG A 11 -1.64 -6.87 2.28
CA ARG A 11 -0.35 -6.57 1.64
C ARG A 11 0.45 -7.86 1.46
N GLN A 12 0.64 -8.27 0.20
CA GLN A 12 1.43 -9.45 -0.14
C GLN A 12 2.92 -9.18 0.05
N ASP A 13 3.62 -10.02 0.83
CA ASP A 13 5.07 -9.88 0.98
C ASP A 13 5.80 -10.32 -0.31
N PRO A 14 6.78 -9.54 -0.80
CA PRO A 14 7.44 -9.80 -2.06
C PRO A 14 8.45 -10.95 -1.91
N PRO A 15 8.78 -11.65 -3.01
CA PRO A 15 9.87 -12.61 -3.00
C PRO A 15 11.21 -11.89 -2.72
N LEU A 16 12.00 -12.46 -1.82
CA LEU A 16 13.32 -11.93 -1.45
C LEU A 16 14.47 -12.50 -2.32
N SER A 17 14.18 -13.49 -3.16
CA SER A 17 15.13 -14.11 -4.08
C SER A 17 14.40 -14.69 -5.31
N GLY A 18 15.12 -14.82 -6.43
CA GLY A 18 14.58 -15.34 -7.68
C GLY A 18 15.11 -14.61 -8.90
N ALA A 19 14.42 -14.79 -10.03
CA ALA A 19 14.70 -14.01 -11.24
C ALA A 19 14.31 -12.54 -11.02
N GLU A 20 15.07 -11.63 -11.63
CA GLU A 20 14.96 -10.18 -11.40
C GLU A 20 13.56 -9.64 -11.67
N ARG A 21 12.97 -9.94 -12.84
CA ARG A 21 11.67 -9.37 -13.23
C ARG A 21 10.52 -9.76 -12.29
N PRO A 22 10.29 -11.06 -11.96
CA PRO A 22 9.29 -11.44 -10.97
C PRO A 22 9.50 -10.79 -9.59
N MET A 23 10.76 -10.60 -9.17
CA MET A 23 11.04 -9.89 -7.93
C MET A 23 10.62 -8.43 -7.99
N LEU A 24 10.98 -7.71 -9.06
CA LEU A 24 10.59 -6.32 -9.23
C LEU A 24 9.07 -6.15 -9.29
N ASP A 25 8.38 -7.03 -10.01
CA ASP A 25 6.91 -7.02 -10.08
C ASP A 25 6.29 -7.23 -8.68
N GLY A 26 6.77 -8.20 -7.91
CA GLY A 26 6.30 -8.44 -6.53
C GLY A 26 6.55 -7.26 -5.58
N TRP A 27 7.70 -6.59 -5.69
CA TRP A 27 7.98 -5.37 -4.91
C TRP A 27 7.07 -4.20 -5.30
N LEU A 28 6.72 -4.07 -6.58
CA LEU A 28 5.77 -3.03 -7.02
C LEU A 28 4.38 -3.27 -6.43
N ASP A 29 3.90 -4.51 -6.44
CA ASP A 29 2.59 -4.85 -5.89
C ASP A 29 2.55 -4.63 -4.37
N TYR A 30 3.59 -5.05 -3.65
CA TYR A 30 3.74 -4.75 -2.21
C TYR A 30 3.60 -3.25 -1.89
N HIS A 31 4.25 -2.39 -2.67
CA HIS A 31 4.21 -0.95 -2.43
C HIS A 31 2.85 -0.33 -2.77
N ARG A 32 2.15 -0.84 -3.80
CA ARG A 32 0.78 -0.45 -4.13
C ARG A 32 -0.18 -0.82 -3.01
N ASP A 33 -0.11 -2.05 -2.52
CA ASP A 33 -0.94 -2.51 -1.40
C ASP A 33 -0.64 -1.71 -0.13
N THR A 34 0.63 -1.41 0.13
CA THR A 34 1.03 -0.57 1.27
C THR A 34 0.40 0.82 1.21
N LEU A 35 0.34 1.44 0.02
CA LEU A 35 -0.31 2.74 -0.16
C LEU A 35 -1.81 2.65 0.12
N LEU A 36 -2.49 1.67 -0.50
CA LEU A 36 -3.92 1.45 -0.30
C LEU A 36 -4.24 1.25 1.19
N ARG A 37 -3.42 0.46 1.89
CA ARG A 37 -3.62 0.17 3.32
C ARG A 37 -3.43 1.40 4.19
N LYS A 38 -2.48 2.27 3.85
CA LYS A 38 -2.25 3.55 4.55
C LYS A 38 -3.36 4.56 4.30
N CYS A 39 -4.00 4.51 3.12
CA CYS A 39 -5.08 5.42 2.74
C CYS A 39 -6.46 4.91 3.15
N GLN A 40 -6.60 3.63 3.48
CA GLN A 40 -7.88 3.01 3.84
C GLN A 40 -8.55 3.72 5.02
N GLY A 41 -9.81 4.08 4.85
CA GLY A 41 -10.63 4.75 5.89
C GLY A 41 -10.37 6.25 6.06
N LEU A 42 -9.45 6.85 5.30
CA LEU A 42 -9.23 8.30 5.33
C LEU A 42 -10.28 9.03 4.49
N THR A 43 -10.65 10.24 4.93
CA THR A 43 -11.46 11.15 4.12
C THR A 43 -10.62 11.82 3.03
N ALA A 44 -11.30 12.41 2.03
CA ALA A 44 -10.63 13.17 0.99
C ALA A 44 -9.78 14.31 1.56
N GLU A 45 -10.29 15.03 2.57
CA GLU A 45 -9.59 16.13 3.23
C GLU A 45 -8.32 15.63 3.92
N GLN A 46 -8.39 14.49 4.63
CA GLN A 46 -7.23 13.91 5.31
C GLN A 46 -6.14 13.46 4.32
N LEU A 47 -6.52 12.94 3.15
CA LEU A 47 -5.58 12.54 2.10
C LEU A 47 -4.78 13.72 1.52
N THR A 48 -5.28 14.95 1.66
CA THR A 48 -4.59 16.16 1.16
C THR A 48 -3.63 16.78 2.17
N LEU A 49 -3.64 16.31 3.43
CA LEU A 49 -2.74 16.82 4.46
C LEU A 49 -1.32 16.31 4.24
N ARG A 50 -0.32 17.13 4.61
CA ARG A 50 1.08 16.69 4.60
C ARG A 50 1.26 15.56 5.60
N SER A 51 1.91 14.48 5.15
CA SER A 51 2.16 13.30 5.98
C SER A 51 3.23 13.52 7.05
N CYS A 52 4.13 14.48 6.87
CA CYS A 52 5.18 14.83 7.83
C CYS A 52 5.58 16.31 7.71
N GLU A 53 6.26 16.80 8.73
CA GLU A 53 6.86 18.15 8.73
C GLU A 53 7.98 18.27 7.69
N PRO A 54 8.30 19.49 7.23
CA PRO A 54 9.46 19.74 6.38
C PRO A 54 10.77 19.29 7.06
N SER A 55 11.70 18.78 6.27
CA SER A 55 13.08 18.58 6.73
C SER A 55 13.77 19.92 6.96
N ALA A 56 14.72 19.95 7.91
CA ALA A 56 15.55 21.13 8.22
C ALA A 56 16.54 21.47 7.09
#